data_AF-A0ABC8RV87-F1
#
_entry.id   AF-A0ABC8RV87-F1
#
_cell.length_a   1.000
_cell.length_b   1.000
_cell.length_c   1.000
_cell.angle_alpha   90.00
_cell.angle_beta   90.00
_cell.angle_gamma   90.00
#
_symmetry.space_group_name_H-M   'P 1'
#
loop_
_entity.id
_entity.type
_entity.pdbx_description
1 polymer ?
#
loop_
_entity_poly.entity_id
_entity_poly.type
_entity_poly.pdbx_seq_one_letter_code
_entity_poly.pdbx_strand_id
1 'polypeptide(L)'
;MASVSSNDTEITSMFSSSLGEHRWVHQMEKKFEKELKIDIKCDLPCISRVPQTLRAEKPEAYAPKRIGLGPYHHFRPELYDHMEMEKLSAVKKVVTADRIAQFRQLIVGKLVELEPSARACYGDYLDLEGHTLAWIWAIDGLFLHHHLGVQVPVDCAFKSVLAQDIFMLENQIPILLFEEIDGVIDQFQLSDKVVRDFCVAHSPLKWTNKPGPDCVERTPAHLLDCLYHLVVNDGNIRLKVGKKKKEKRNQLEDARMEAAECYPREAAEFYSTEAEEVQMAAAEVAGTTISDLQNMSKPIIDFLKQKRTTSVAQNTKAIIDLIKQLQLDKNCFPLFQSHNTAVEMEIPSVSSLQKNAGVKFAIAKEGIRGIKFYEETRTLNLPEITLKDNSEVILRNLVAYEALVLPAGSKRELAEYIDLMCGIIDTAEDVKILQEQKIIVIKDNLSHDQITNIFNGITKFINKQSELAGKVNKHYDSKLIVKAGRFVKQCLDSSWNFVKGSWKVLCFFYSLILISVLILQAFCNIYGCSWGQRQNFILRMAE
;
A
#
# COMPACT_ATOMS: atom_id res chain seq x y z
N MET A 1 4.39 34.14 24.86
CA MET A 1 3.20 33.40 25.32
C MET A 1 2.29 33.20 24.12
N ALA A 2 2.32 32.01 23.53
CA ALA A 2 1.33 31.53 22.58
C ALA A 2 1.31 30.01 22.74
N SER A 3 0.18 29.51 23.21
CA SER A 3 -0.07 28.13 23.61
C SER A 3 -0.15 27.21 22.39
N VAL A 4 0.74 26.22 22.34
CA VAL A 4 0.61 25.05 21.47
C VAL A 4 -0.41 24.12 22.12
N SER A 5 -1.55 23.90 21.46
CA SER A 5 -2.51 22.85 21.85
C SER A 5 -1.97 21.51 21.38
N SER A 6 -1.46 20.71 22.32
CA SER A 6 -1.22 19.28 22.13
C SER A 6 -2.57 18.57 22.05
N ASN A 7 -3.00 18.21 20.84
CA ASN A 7 -4.02 17.18 20.67
C ASN A 7 -3.35 15.83 20.92
N ASP A 8 -3.35 15.41 22.18
CA ASP A 8 -3.04 14.04 22.56
C ASP A 8 -4.10 13.12 21.94
N THR A 9 -3.65 12.24 21.06
CA THR A 9 -4.43 11.12 20.52
C THR A 9 -4.82 10.20 21.68
N GLU A 10 -6.06 10.35 22.17
CA GLU A 10 -6.68 9.36 23.05
C GLU A 10 -6.67 8.01 22.33
N ILE A 11 -5.80 7.10 22.77
CA ILE A 11 -5.88 5.68 22.43
C ILE A 11 -7.16 5.16 23.10
N THR A 12 -8.27 5.23 22.38
CA THR A 12 -9.54 4.67 22.82
C THR A 12 -9.37 3.15 22.86
N SER A 13 -9.39 2.57 24.06
CA SER A 13 -9.39 1.12 24.26
C SER A 13 -10.47 0.49 23.36
N MET A 14 -10.10 -0.56 22.63
CA MET A 14 -11.03 -1.37 21.82
C MET A 14 -12.22 -1.91 22.65
N PHE A 15 -12.05 -1.96 23.96
CA PHE A 15 -13.05 -2.35 24.93
C PHE A 15 -13.45 -1.14 25.78
N SER A 16 -14.47 -0.42 25.31
CA SER A 16 -15.11 0.65 26.09
C SER A 16 -16.13 0.11 27.10
N SER A 17 -16.42 -1.21 27.08
CA SER A 17 -17.31 -1.88 28.03
C SER A 17 -16.99 -3.38 28.17
N SER A 18 -17.31 -3.96 29.34
CA SER A 18 -17.20 -5.41 29.61
C SER A 18 -18.08 -6.26 28.68
N LEU A 19 -19.19 -5.71 28.20
CA LEU A 19 -20.05 -6.32 27.17
C LEU A 19 -19.34 -6.45 25.80
N GLY A 20 -18.46 -5.50 25.47
CA GLY A 20 -17.61 -5.57 24.29
C GLY A 20 -16.56 -6.68 24.39
N GLU A 21 -15.97 -6.85 25.57
CA GLU A 21 -15.00 -7.93 25.85
C GLU A 21 -15.64 -9.31 25.73
N HIS A 22 -16.81 -9.52 26.36
CA HIS A 22 -17.49 -10.81 26.32
C HIS A 22 -17.97 -11.17 24.90
N ARG A 23 -18.44 -10.17 24.14
CA ARG A 23 -18.79 -10.34 22.73
C ARG A 23 -17.57 -10.73 21.90
N TRP A 24 -16.43 -10.08 22.11
CA TRP A 24 -15.19 -10.41 21.41
C TRP A 24 -14.70 -11.83 21.75
N VAL A 25 -14.72 -12.22 23.03
CA VAL A 25 -14.34 -13.57 23.46
C VAL A 25 -15.22 -14.63 22.82
N HIS A 26 -16.55 -14.45 22.84
CA HIS A 26 -17.48 -15.38 22.21
C HIS A 26 -17.29 -15.47 20.69
N GLN A 27 -17.07 -14.33 20.03
CA GLN A 27 -16.74 -14.30 18.60
C GLN A 27 -15.41 -15.02 18.30
N MET A 28 -14.40 -14.81 19.14
CA MET A 28 -13.08 -15.42 18.96
C MET A 28 -13.11 -16.92 19.22
N GLU A 29 -13.86 -17.40 20.22
CA GLU A 29 -14.04 -18.83 20.52
C GLU A 29 -14.75 -19.56 19.37
N LYS A 30 -15.87 -19.00 18.88
CA LYS A 30 -16.58 -19.53 17.71
C LYS A 30 -15.71 -19.56 16.44
N LYS A 31 -14.79 -18.59 16.30
CA LYS A 31 -13.83 -18.52 15.18
C LYS A 31 -12.66 -19.48 15.35
N PHE A 32 -12.11 -19.60 16.55
CA PHE A 32 -11.03 -20.54 16.88
C PHE A 32 -11.45 -21.97 16.52
N GLU A 33 -12.69 -22.36 16.83
CA GLU A 33 -13.22 -23.69 16.50
C GLU A 33 -13.50 -23.91 15.01
N LYS A 34 -13.80 -22.85 14.24
CA LYS A 34 -14.22 -22.90 12.84
C LYS A 34 -13.06 -22.68 11.86
N GLU A 35 -12.15 -21.75 12.14
CA GLU A 35 -11.10 -21.29 11.23
C GLU A 35 -9.82 -22.15 11.34
N LEU A 36 -9.46 -22.66 12.53
CA LEU A 36 -8.28 -23.53 12.70
C LEU A 36 -8.45 -24.96 12.15
N LYS A 37 -9.68 -25.35 11.80
CA LYS A 37 -9.96 -26.64 11.13
C LYS A 37 -9.83 -26.55 9.61
N ILE A 38 -9.72 -25.35 9.04
CA ILE A 38 -9.66 -25.14 7.60
C ILE A 38 -8.18 -25.04 7.22
N ASP A 39 -7.72 -25.99 6.41
CA ASP A 39 -6.39 -25.95 5.81
C ASP A 39 -6.40 -24.86 4.71
N ILE A 40 -6.16 -23.62 5.12
CA ILE A 40 -6.16 -22.47 4.23
C ILE A 40 -4.86 -22.51 3.41
N LYS A 41 -5.02 -22.82 2.12
CA LYS A 41 -3.91 -22.95 1.15
C LYS A 41 -3.31 -21.60 0.70
N CYS A 42 -3.41 -20.55 1.54
CA CYS A 42 -2.94 -19.20 1.22
C CYS A 42 -1.67 -18.94 2.02
N ASP A 43 -0.52 -19.00 1.35
CA ASP A 43 0.79 -19.00 2.03
C ASP A 43 1.10 -17.64 2.69
N LEU A 44 0.56 -16.51 2.19
CA LEU A 44 0.68 -15.14 2.73
C LEU A 44 -0.48 -14.23 2.20
N PRO A 45 -0.93 -13.21 2.95
CA PRO A 45 -1.92 -12.24 2.47
C PRO A 45 -1.37 -11.38 1.33
N CYS A 46 -2.17 -11.17 0.29
CA CYS A 46 -1.78 -10.43 -0.93
C CYS A 46 -2.49 -9.08 -1.09
N ILE A 47 -3.49 -8.79 -0.26
CA ILE A 47 -4.24 -7.53 -0.25
C ILE A 47 -4.03 -6.85 1.10
N SER A 48 -3.19 -5.82 1.14
CA SER A 48 -2.72 -5.23 2.39
C SER A 48 -2.90 -3.72 2.40
N ARG A 49 -3.21 -3.16 3.59
CA ARG A 49 -3.15 -1.70 3.77
C ARG A 49 -1.71 -1.23 3.70
N VAL A 50 -1.51 -0.12 3.00
CA VAL A 50 -0.21 0.51 2.89
C VAL A 50 0.13 1.17 4.24
N PRO A 51 1.31 0.90 4.83
CA PRO A 51 1.71 1.52 6.09
C PRO A 51 1.74 3.04 6.02
N GLN A 52 1.44 3.69 7.15
CA GLN A 52 1.37 5.15 7.23
C GLN A 52 2.68 5.85 6.85
N THR A 53 3.80 5.17 7.02
CA THR A 53 5.15 5.61 6.61
C THR A 53 5.26 5.84 5.11
N LEU A 54 4.73 4.93 4.28
CA LEU A 54 4.68 5.10 2.83
C LEU A 54 3.55 6.05 2.41
N ARG A 55 2.44 6.00 3.15
CA ARG A 55 1.26 6.83 2.86
C ARG A 55 1.50 8.32 3.14
N ALA A 56 2.38 8.67 4.08
CA ALA A 56 2.57 10.04 4.57
C ALA A 56 2.95 11.03 3.47
N GLU A 57 3.69 10.61 2.45
CA GLU A 57 4.11 11.48 1.35
C GLU A 57 2.97 11.79 0.38
N LYS A 58 2.11 10.79 0.11
CA LYS A 58 1.03 10.91 -0.88
C LYS A 58 -0.16 10.00 -0.55
N PRO A 59 -1.01 10.35 0.43
CA PRO A 59 -2.09 9.49 0.89
C PRO A 59 -3.11 9.18 -0.20
N GLU A 60 -3.35 10.14 -1.08
CA GLU A 60 -4.31 10.05 -2.18
C GLU A 60 -3.88 9.09 -3.31
N ALA A 61 -2.67 8.55 -3.25
CA ALA A 61 -2.20 7.50 -4.15
C ALA A 61 -2.57 6.09 -3.68
N TYR A 62 -2.96 5.90 -2.41
CA TYR A 62 -3.20 4.56 -1.84
C TYR A 62 -4.65 4.33 -1.40
N ALA A 63 -5.42 5.41 -1.21
CA ALA A 63 -6.83 5.34 -0.87
C ALA A 63 -7.71 5.64 -2.10
N PRO A 64 -8.71 4.78 -2.41
CA PRO A 64 -9.59 4.99 -3.56
C PRO A 64 -10.40 6.26 -3.42
N LYS A 65 -10.64 6.93 -4.56
CA LYS A 65 -11.31 8.24 -4.61
C LYS A 65 -12.73 8.18 -5.14
N ARG A 66 -13.04 7.19 -5.98
CA ARG A 66 -14.32 7.06 -6.66
C ARG A 66 -14.99 5.73 -6.32
N ILE A 67 -14.23 4.64 -6.36
CA ILE A 67 -14.79 3.29 -6.23
C ILE A 67 -14.09 2.50 -5.13
N GLY A 68 -14.81 2.20 -4.06
CA GLY A 68 -14.42 1.19 -3.10
C GLY A 68 -14.75 -0.22 -3.63
N LEU A 69 -13.75 -1.07 -3.73
CA LEU A 69 -13.84 -2.46 -4.17
C LEU A 69 -13.38 -3.37 -3.03
N GLY A 70 -14.24 -4.31 -2.66
CA GLY A 70 -13.96 -5.18 -1.54
C GLY A 70 -14.02 -4.46 -0.18
N PRO A 71 -13.74 -5.18 0.91
CA PRO A 71 -14.18 -4.81 2.25
C PRO A 71 -13.44 -3.62 2.88
N TYR A 72 -12.21 -3.30 2.47
CA TYR A 72 -11.41 -2.25 3.14
C TYR A 72 -11.99 -0.84 3.04
N HIS A 73 -12.60 -0.53 1.89
CA HIS A 73 -13.09 0.81 1.56
C HIS A 73 -14.59 0.85 1.24
N HIS A 74 -15.28 -0.29 1.26
CA HIS A 74 -16.69 -0.39 0.84
C HIS A 74 -17.61 0.58 1.59
N PHE A 75 -17.56 0.59 2.93
CA PHE A 75 -18.45 1.39 3.77
C PHE A 75 -17.95 2.80 4.07
N ARG A 76 -16.97 3.31 3.30
CA ARG A 76 -16.55 4.71 3.44
C ARG A 76 -17.67 5.62 2.90
N PRO A 77 -18.24 6.54 3.70
CA PRO A 77 -19.39 7.33 3.28
C PRO A 77 -19.16 8.07 1.95
N GLU A 78 -17.96 8.63 1.78
CA GLU A 78 -17.59 9.37 0.56
C GLU A 78 -17.65 8.54 -0.72
N LEU A 79 -17.47 7.21 -0.61
CA LEU A 79 -17.47 6.28 -1.75
C LEU A 79 -18.82 5.57 -1.87
N TYR A 80 -19.43 5.20 -0.74
CA TYR A 80 -20.63 4.36 -0.68
C TYR A 80 -21.85 5.05 -1.30
N ASP A 81 -22.15 6.27 -0.85
CA ASP A 81 -23.43 6.96 -1.13
C ASP A 81 -23.68 7.17 -2.64
N HIS A 82 -22.62 7.42 -3.40
CA HIS A 82 -22.72 7.66 -4.84
C HIS A 82 -22.47 6.40 -5.69
N MET A 83 -21.65 5.46 -5.21
CA MET A 83 -21.19 4.35 -6.03
C MET A 83 -22.09 3.11 -5.94
N GLU A 84 -22.81 2.92 -4.84
CA GLU A 84 -23.58 1.68 -4.65
C GLU A 84 -24.69 1.53 -5.69
N MET A 85 -25.35 2.64 -6.04
CA MET A 85 -26.36 2.65 -7.11
C MET A 85 -25.76 2.38 -8.50
N GLU A 86 -24.54 2.86 -8.77
CA GLU A 86 -23.83 2.60 -10.02
C GLU A 86 -23.45 1.12 -10.14
N LYS A 87 -22.95 0.52 -9.04
CA LYS A 87 -22.68 -0.91 -8.95
C LYS A 87 -23.91 -1.76 -9.22
N LEU A 88 -25.03 -1.45 -8.57
CA LEU A 88 -26.29 -2.16 -8.81
C LEU A 88 -26.79 -1.97 -10.25
N SER A 89 -26.59 -0.80 -10.86
CA SER A 89 -26.90 -0.60 -12.28
C SER A 89 -26.01 -1.44 -13.19
N ALA A 90 -24.74 -1.66 -12.86
CA ALA A 90 -23.86 -2.54 -13.61
C ALA A 90 -24.29 -4.01 -13.48
N VAL A 91 -24.63 -4.44 -12.27
CA VAL A 91 -25.15 -5.80 -11.99
C VAL A 91 -26.40 -6.08 -12.84
N LYS A 92 -27.36 -5.14 -12.88
CA LYS A 92 -28.58 -5.28 -13.72
C LYS A 92 -28.30 -5.42 -15.22
N LYS A 93 -27.16 -4.93 -15.70
CA LYS A 93 -26.79 -5.05 -17.11
C LYS A 93 -26.21 -6.42 -17.44
N VAL A 94 -25.57 -7.10 -16.49
CA VAL A 94 -24.85 -8.37 -16.72
C VAL A 94 -25.60 -9.61 -16.23
N VAL A 95 -26.54 -9.47 -15.30
CA VAL A 95 -27.36 -10.57 -14.74
C VAL A 95 -28.81 -10.47 -15.22
N THR A 96 -29.40 -11.58 -15.66
CA THR A 96 -30.82 -11.66 -16.07
C THR A 96 -31.78 -11.63 -14.89
N ALA A 97 -33.02 -11.18 -15.10
CA ALA A 97 -34.03 -11.03 -14.05
C ALA A 97 -34.30 -12.33 -13.27
N ASP A 98 -34.32 -13.47 -13.95
CA ASP A 98 -34.53 -14.80 -13.35
C ASP A 98 -33.37 -15.19 -12.41
N ARG A 99 -32.13 -14.93 -12.84
CA ARG A 99 -30.93 -15.15 -12.03
C ARG A 99 -30.83 -14.16 -10.87
N ILE A 100 -31.36 -12.94 -11.00
CA ILE A 100 -31.44 -11.97 -9.89
C ILE A 100 -32.34 -12.52 -8.77
N ALA A 101 -33.47 -13.14 -9.10
CA ALA A 101 -34.34 -13.76 -8.10
C ALA A 101 -33.64 -14.89 -7.31
N GLN A 102 -32.73 -15.61 -7.98
CA GLN A 102 -31.95 -16.70 -7.39
C GLN A 102 -30.53 -16.27 -6.96
N PHE A 103 -30.22 -14.97 -7.00
CA PHE A 103 -28.85 -14.44 -6.84
C PHE A 103 -28.20 -14.89 -5.52
N ARG A 104 -28.99 -14.87 -4.44
CA ARG A 104 -28.55 -15.31 -3.12
C ARG A 104 -28.10 -16.77 -3.12
N GLN A 105 -28.81 -17.65 -3.82
CA GLN A 105 -28.50 -19.08 -3.87
C GLN A 105 -27.41 -19.40 -4.89
N LEU A 106 -27.42 -18.73 -6.06
CA LEU A 106 -26.50 -19.02 -7.16
C LEU A 106 -25.08 -18.48 -6.96
N ILE A 107 -24.94 -17.35 -6.24
CA ILE A 107 -23.65 -16.67 -6.05
C ILE A 107 -23.31 -16.60 -4.57
N VAL A 108 -24.14 -15.91 -3.78
CA VAL A 108 -23.79 -15.56 -2.39
C VAL A 108 -23.55 -16.82 -1.56
N GLY A 109 -24.38 -17.85 -1.73
CA GLY A 109 -24.19 -19.15 -1.06
C GLY A 109 -22.83 -19.77 -1.36
N LYS A 110 -22.36 -19.73 -2.61
CA LYS A 110 -21.05 -20.26 -3.00
C LYS A 110 -19.89 -19.39 -2.52
N LEU A 111 -20.05 -18.06 -2.55
CA LEU A 111 -19.03 -17.14 -2.03
C LEU A 111 -18.88 -17.28 -0.51
N VAL A 112 -19.93 -17.65 0.21
CA VAL A 112 -19.85 -17.99 1.64
C VAL A 112 -18.99 -19.25 1.88
N GLU A 113 -18.97 -20.21 0.95
CA GLU A 113 -18.07 -21.38 1.05
C GLU A 113 -16.60 -21.00 0.82
N LEU A 114 -16.35 -20.02 -0.07
CA LEU A 114 -15.01 -19.51 -0.38
C LEU A 114 -14.51 -18.47 0.64
N GLU A 115 -15.38 -17.99 1.52
CA GLU A 115 -15.13 -16.88 2.43
C GLU A 115 -13.86 -17.03 3.28
N PRO A 116 -13.54 -18.19 3.87
CA PRO A 116 -12.28 -18.36 4.62
C PRO A 116 -11.04 -18.16 3.75
N SER A 117 -11.07 -18.67 2.51
CA SER A 117 -9.95 -18.54 1.57
C SER A 117 -9.82 -17.11 1.04
N ALA A 118 -10.96 -16.46 0.74
CA ALA A 118 -10.98 -15.08 0.29
C ALA A 118 -10.56 -14.10 1.39
N ARG A 119 -11.00 -14.34 2.64
CA ARG A 119 -10.59 -13.57 3.82
C ARG A 119 -9.09 -13.65 4.05
N ALA A 120 -8.49 -14.83 3.87
CA ALA A 120 -7.04 -15.02 4.01
C ALA A 120 -6.19 -14.23 3.00
N CYS A 121 -6.78 -13.77 1.89
CA CYS A 121 -6.08 -12.87 0.97
C CYS A 121 -5.87 -11.47 1.56
N TYR A 122 -6.64 -11.06 2.57
CA TYR A 122 -6.56 -9.74 3.20
C TYR A 122 -5.61 -9.79 4.41
N GLY A 123 -4.66 -8.84 4.46
CA GLY A 123 -3.68 -8.72 5.54
C GLY A 123 -4.26 -8.27 6.87
N ASP A 124 -5.38 -7.54 6.86
CA ASP A 124 -6.07 -7.12 8.07
C ASP A 124 -7.21 -8.08 8.42
N TYR A 125 -7.50 -8.18 9.72
CA TYR A 125 -8.72 -8.83 10.17
C TYR A 125 -9.96 -8.04 9.72
N LEU A 126 -10.83 -8.70 8.96
CA LEU A 126 -12.09 -8.13 8.49
C LEU A 126 -13.19 -8.31 9.55
N ASP A 127 -13.55 -7.25 10.27
CA ASP A 127 -14.65 -7.31 11.27
C ASP A 127 -16.05 -7.27 10.63
N LEU A 128 -16.29 -8.20 9.72
CA LEU A 128 -17.54 -8.38 8.99
C LEU A 128 -17.94 -9.86 8.99
N GLU A 129 -19.24 -10.11 9.07
CA GLU A 129 -19.79 -11.45 8.93
C GLU A 129 -19.55 -12.01 7.52
N GLY A 130 -19.34 -13.32 7.41
CA GLY A 130 -19.03 -13.95 6.11
C GLY A 130 -20.12 -13.76 5.06
N HIS A 131 -21.40 -13.71 5.46
CA HIS A 131 -22.50 -13.41 4.55
C HIS A 131 -22.44 -11.96 4.03
N THR A 132 -22.05 -11.00 4.88
CA THR A 132 -21.85 -9.59 4.47
C THR A 132 -20.69 -9.48 3.48
N LEU A 133 -19.58 -10.16 3.75
CA LEU A 133 -18.44 -10.19 2.81
C LEU A 133 -18.82 -10.79 1.46
N ALA A 134 -19.59 -11.88 1.46
CA ALA A 134 -20.06 -12.51 0.24
C ALA A 134 -20.91 -11.56 -0.64
N TRP A 135 -21.75 -10.72 -0.03
CA TRP A 135 -22.50 -9.69 -0.78
C TRP A 135 -21.60 -8.61 -1.36
N ILE A 136 -20.66 -8.10 -0.56
CA ILE A 136 -19.68 -7.10 -1.02
C ILE A 136 -18.91 -7.63 -2.23
N TRP A 137 -18.35 -8.84 -2.12
CA TRP A 137 -17.61 -9.47 -3.21
C TRP A 137 -18.46 -9.75 -4.45
N ALA A 138 -19.71 -10.21 -4.27
CA ALA A 138 -20.61 -10.48 -5.39
C ALA A 138 -20.90 -9.20 -6.19
N ILE A 139 -21.31 -8.12 -5.51
CA ILE A 139 -21.69 -6.86 -6.15
C ILE A 139 -20.46 -6.20 -6.78
N ASP A 140 -19.37 -6.06 -6.02
CA ASP A 140 -18.17 -5.37 -6.49
C ASP A 140 -17.47 -6.17 -7.60
N GLY A 141 -17.47 -7.50 -7.53
CA GLY A 141 -16.91 -8.36 -8.57
C GLY A 141 -17.73 -8.36 -9.86
N LEU A 142 -19.06 -8.33 -9.79
CA LEU A 142 -19.92 -8.15 -10.97
C LEU A 142 -19.78 -6.76 -11.58
N PHE A 143 -19.63 -5.73 -10.75
CA PHE A 143 -19.33 -4.38 -11.22
C PHE A 143 -18.00 -4.34 -11.99
N LEU A 144 -16.95 -4.94 -11.44
CA LEU A 144 -15.66 -5.08 -12.14
C LEU A 144 -15.81 -5.85 -13.44
N HIS A 145 -16.51 -6.98 -13.41
CA HIS A 145 -16.76 -7.81 -14.59
C HIS A 145 -17.40 -6.99 -15.73
N HIS A 146 -18.48 -6.26 -15.43
CA HIS A 146 -19.12 -5.37 -16.41
C HIS A 146 -18.11 -4.40 -17.04
N HIS A 147 -17.32 -3.70 -16.23
CA HIS A 147 -16.41 -2.66 -16.72
C HIS A 147 -15.20 -3.21 -17.49
N LEU A 148 -14.74 -4.41 -17.12
CA LEU A 148 -13.69 -5.12 -17.85
C LEU A 148 -14.21 -5.66 -19.20
N GLY A 149 -15.44 -6.19 -19.23
CA GLY A 149 -16.05 -6.81 -20.41
C GLY A 149 -16.67 -5.84 -21.42
N VAL A 150 -17.01 -4.61 -21.03
CA VAL A 150 -17.61 -3.60 -21.92
C VAL A 150 -16.63 -3.24 -23.05
N GLN A 151 -17.07 -3.40 -24.32
CA GLN A 151 -16.34 -3.14 -25.57
C GLN A 151 -16.16 -1.63 -25.87
N VAL A 152 -15.78 -0.85 -24.87
CA VAL A 152 -15.30 0.53 -25.05
C VAL A 152 -13.78 0.46 -25.17
N PRO A 153 -13.14 1.30 -26.03
CA PRO A 153 -11.68 1.38 -26.11
C PRO A 153 -11.08 1.39 -24.71
N VAL A 154 -10.17 0.45 -24.45
CA VAL A 154 -9.62 0.22 -23.11
C VAL A 154 -8.88 1.47 -22.60
N ASP A 155 -8.35 2.28 -23.53
CA ASP A 155 -7.67 3.55 -23.29
C ASP A 155 -8.61 4.78 -23.20
N CYS A 156 -9.94 4.61 -23.06
CA CYS A 156 -10.84 5.77 -22.93
C CYS A 156 -10.66 6.49 -21.58
N ALA A 157 -10.88 7.81 -21.56
CA ALA A 157 -10.72 8.63 -20.36
C ALA A 157 -11.51 8.10 -19.15
N PHE A 158 -12.74 7.61 -19.37
CA PHE A 158 -13.56 7.04 -18.30
C PHE A 158 -12.91 5.80 -17.65
N LYS A 159 -12.45 4.84 -18.47
CA LYS A 159 -11.76 3.64 -17.97
C LYS A 159 -10.41 3.98 -17.34
N SER A 160 -9.69 4.99 -17.85
CA SER A 160 -8.44 5.46 -17.26
C SER A 160 -8.62 5.98 -15.84
N VAL A 161 -9.67 6.77 -15.58
CA VAL A 161 -9.95 7.29 -14.23
C VAL A 161 -10.40 6.16 -13.30
N LEU A 162 -11.16 5.17 -13.80
CA LEU A 162 -11.52 4.00 -12.98
C LEU A 162 -10.32 3.10 -12.69
N ALA A 163 -9.42 2.93 -13.66
CA ALA A 163 -8.22 2.10 -13.52
C ALA A 163 -7.32 2.56 -12.37
N GLN A 164 -7.29 3.87 -12.09
CA GLN A 164 -6.57 4.42 -10.95
C GLN A 164 -6.98 3.73 -9.64
N ASP A 165 -8.28 3.60 -9.36
CA ASP A 165 -8.80 2.96 -8.14
C ASP A 165 -8.72 1.43 -8.25
N ILE A 166 -8.93 0.86 -9.44
CA ILE A 166 -8.90 -0.60 -9.67
C ILE A 166 -7.51 -1.20 -9.41
N PHE A 167 -6.43 -0.45 -9.62
CA PHE A 167 -5.05 -0.90 -9.39
C PHE A 167 -4.48 -0.48 -8.04
N MET A 168 -5.30 0.00 -7.10
CA MET A 168 -4.81 0.29 -5.73
C MET A 168 -4.69 -0.99 -4.91
N LEU A 169 -3.58 -1.15 -4.18
CA LEU A 169 -3.30 -2.35 -3.38
C LEU A 169 -4.38 -2.63 -2.33
N GLU A 170 -4.94 -1.58 -1.74
CA GLU A 170 -6.00 -1.68 -0.73
C GLU A 170 -7.40 -1.92 -1.31
N ASN A 171 -7.54 -1.89 -2.63
CA ASN A 171 -8.82 -1.84 -3.33
C ASN A 171 -8.98 -3.03 -4.29
N GLN A 172 -8.61 -4.22 -3.81
CA GLN A 172 -8.56 -5.44 -4.61
C GLN A 172 -9.65 -6.45 -4.20
N ILE A 173 -10.03 -7.29 -5.16
CA ILE A 173 -10.89 -8.46 -4.96
C ILE A 173 -10.12 -9.70 -5.41
N PRO A 174 -10.06 -10.77 -4.60
CA PRO A 174 -9.43 -12.03 -4.99
C PRO A 174 -9.99 -12.62 -6.30
N ILE A 175 -9.11 -12.95 -7.24
CA ILE A 175 -9.45 -13.58 -8.53
C ILE A 175 -10.16 -14.94 -8.34
N LEU A 176 -9.91 -15.63 -7.24
CA LEU A 176 -10.61 -16.90 -6.91
C LEU A 176 -12.13 -16.75 -6.87
N LEU A 177 -12.64 -15.56 -6.56
CA LEU A 177 -14.08 -15.30 -6.49
C LEU A 177 -14.70 -15.15 -7.88
N PHE A 178 -13.90 -14.79 -8.88
CA PHE A 178 -14.38 -14.53 -10.24
C PHE A 178 -14.86 -15.79 -10.94
N GLU A 179 -14.34 -16.98 -10.60
CA GLU A 179 -14.84 -18.24 -11.18
C GLU A 179 -16.32 -18.48 -10.84
N GLU A 180 -16.73 -18.22 -9.59
CA GLU A 180 -18.13 -18.37 -9.19
C GLU A 180 -19.01 -17.23 -9.70
N ILE A 181 -18.46 -16.02 -9.80
CA ILE A 181 -19.14 -14.86 -10.38
C ILE A 181 -19.40 -15.07 -11.88
N ASP A 182 -18.43 -15.58 -12.64
CA ASP A 182 -18.60 -15.89 -14.07
C ASP A 182 -19.68 -16.95 -14.32
N GLY A 183 -19.90 -17.86 -13.37
CA GLY A 183 -20.92 -18.91 -13.46
C GLY A 183 -22.36 -18.39 -13.60
N VAL A 184 -22.62 -17.13 -13.27
CA VAL A 184 -23.97 -16.53 -13.31
C VAL A 184 -24.18 -15.49 -14.40
N ILE A 185 -23.15 -15.15 -15.15
CA ILE A 185 -23.21 -14.08 -16.15
C ILE A 185 -23.58 -14.70 -17.50
N ASP A 186 -24.62 -14.15 -18.14
CA ASP A 186 -25.16 -14.68 -19.40
C ASP A 186 -24.47 -14.09 -20.64
N GLN A 187 -23.87 -12.91 -20.52
CA GLN A 187 -23.43 -12.13 -21.69
C GLN A 187 -21.96 -12.31 -22.05
N PHE A 188 -21.10 -12.50 -21.05
CA PHE A 188 -19.66 -12.45 -21.23
C PHE A 188 -18.96 -13.20 -20.11
N GLN A 189 -17.96 -14.04 -20.43
CA GLN A 189 -17.08 -14.64 -19.43
C GLN A 189 -15.77 -13.86 -19.39
N LEU A 190 -15.28 -13.55 -18.20
CA LEU A 190 -13.98 -12.93 -18.02
C LEU A 190 -12.89 -13.92 -18.47
N SER A 191 -12.38 -13.71 -19.68
CA SER A 191 -11.27 -14.52 -20.20
C SER A 191 -9.92 -13.93 -19.80
N ASP A 192 -8.89 -14.79 -19.77
CA ASP A 192 -7.48 -14.40 -19.61
C ASP A 192 -7.10 -13.23 -20.54
N LYS A 193 -7.64 -13.21 -21.75
CA LYS A 193 -7.38 -12.18 -22.74
C LYS A 193 -7.92 -10.83 -22.29
N VAL A 194 -9.10 -10.77 -21.70
CA VAL A 194 -9.76 -9.50 -21.31
C VAL A 194 -9.03 -8.86 -20.15
N VAL A 195 -8.73 -9.64 -19.11
CA VAL A 195 -7.95 -9.17 -17.96
C VAL A 195 -6.57 -8.70 -18.41
N ARG A 196 -5.91 -9.48 -19.29
CA ARG A 196 -4.62 -9.11 -19.86
C ARG A 196 -4.70 -7.81 -20.67
N ASP A 197 -5.66 -7.69 -21.57
CA ASP A 197 -5.83 -6.50 -22.41
C ASP A 197 -6.09 -5.26 -21.54
N PHE A 198 -6.89 -5.39 -20.47
CA PHE A 198 -7.12 -4.32 -19.51
C PHE A 198 -5.84 -3.90 -18.78
N CYS A 199 -5.07 -4.87 -18.27
CA CYS A 199 -3.80 -4.60 -17.60
C CYS A 199 -2.78 -3.98 -18.55
N VAL A 200 -2.64 -4.50 -19.78
CA VAL A 200 -1.69 -3.99 -20.79
C VAL A 200 -2.03 -2.55 -21.19
N ALA A 201 -3.30 -2.21 -21.35
CA ALA A 201 -3.71 -0.86 -21.72
C ALA A 201 -3.41 0.18 -20.63
N HIS A 202 -3.51 -0.20 -19.36
CA HIS A 202 -3.28 0.69 -18.22
C HIS A 202 -1.87 0.56 -17.62
N SER A 203 -1.06 -0.38 -18.10
CA SER A 203 0.31 -0.55 -17.66
C SER A 203 1.16 0.67 -18.02
N PRO A 204 1.87 1.28 -17.05
CA PRO A 204 2.88 2.29 -17.34
C PRO A 204 4.04 1.71 -18.16
N LEU A 205 4.33 0.41 -18.05
CA LEU A 205 5.43 -0.23 -18.75
C LEU A 205 4.94 -1.04 -19.95
N LYS A 206 5.67 -0.95 -21.06
CA LYS A 206 5.33 -1.69 -22.27
C LYS A 206 5.51 -3.18 -22.06
N TRP A 207 4.42 -3.93 -22.24
CA TRP A 207 4.47 -5.39 -22.20
C TRP A 207 5.27 -5.96 -23.39
N THR A 208 6.12 -6.95 -23.11
CA THR A 208 6.91 -7.65 -24.11
C THR A 208 6.34 -9.05 -24.31
N ASN A 209 5.80 -9.36 -25.49
CA ASN A 209 5.19 -10.67 -25.81
C ASN A 209 6.18 -11.86 -25.79
N LYS A 210 7.43 -11.65 -25.38
CA LYS A 210 8.44 -12.72 -25.27
C LYS A 210 8.47 -13.18 -23.82
N PRO A 211 7.92 -14.36 -23.49
CA PRO A 211 8.12 -14.93 -22.17
C PRO A 211 9.63 -15.10 -21.94
N GLY A 212 10.10 -14.72 -20.75
CA GLY A 212 11.46 -15.04 -20.32
C GLY A 212 11.72 -16.55 -20.36
N PRO A 213 13.00 -16.97 -20.44
CA PRO A 213 13.37 -18.38 -20.52
C PRO A 213 12.86 -19.23 -19.34
N ASP A 214 12.57 -18.60 -18.20
CA ASP A 214 12.11 -19.25 -16.96
C ASP A 214 10.61 -19.01 -16.64
N CYS A 215 9.78 -18.68 -17.64
CA CYS A 215 8.37 -18.37 -17.41
C CYS A 215 7.57 -19.57 -16.87
N VAL A 216 7.11 -19.45 -15.63
CA VAL A 216 6.18 -20.39 -14.99
C VAL A 216 4.73 -19.91 -15.24
N GLU A 217 3.79 -20.84 -15.43
CA GLU A 217 2.36 -20.50 -15.42
C GLU A 217 1.97 -20.00 -14.02
N ARG A 218 1.45 -18.78 -13.94
CA ARG A 218 0.98 -18.16 -12.69
C ARG A 218 -0.50 -17.89 -12.73
N THR A 219 -1.17 -18.16 -11.62
CA THR A 219 -2.53 -17.71 -11.38
C THR A 219 -2.46 -16.47 -10.49
N PRO A 220 -2.80 -15.28 -11.01
CA PRO A 220 -2.75 -14.07 -10.22
C PRO A 220 -3.79 -14.12 -9.10
N ALA A 221 -3.42 -13.58 -7.95
CA ALA A 221 -4.29 -13.49 -6.77
C ALA A 221 -5.35 -12.40 -6.93
N HIS A 222 -5.03 -11.28 -7.60
CA HIS A 222 -5.94 -10.16 -7.89
C HIS A 222 -5.43 -9.34 -9.10
N LEU A 223 -6.12 -8.27 -9.48
CA LEU A 223 -5.81 -7.49 -10.70
C LEU A 223 -4.46 -6.76 -10.63
N LEU A 224 -4.11 -6.17 -9.48
CA LEU A 224 -2.80 -5.54 -9.30
C LEU A 224 -1.64 -6.56 -9.37
N ASP A 225 -1.83 -7.77 -8.83
CA ASP A 225 -0.85 -8.86 -8.94
C ASP A 225 -0.68 -9.32 -10.40
N CYS A 226 -1.78 -9.42 -11.15
CA CYS A 226 -1.77 -9.66 -12.59
C CYS A 226 -0.96 -8.58 -13.33
N LEU A 227 -1.19 -7.30 -13.03
CA LEU A 227 -0.46 -6.19 -13.64
C LEU A 227 1.04 -6.25 -13.30
N TYR A 228 1.39 -6.52 -12.04
CA TYR A 228 2.79 -6.66 -11.61
C TYR A 228 3.54 -7.72 -12.41
N HIS A 229 2.98 -8.93 -12.54
CA HIS A 229 3.61 -10.02 -13.28
C HIS A 229 3.70 -9.75 -14.80
N LEU A 230 2.77 -8.97 -15.38
CA LEU A 230 2.91 -8.50 -16.76
C LEU A 230 4.05 -7.50 -16.93
N VAL A 231 4.21 -6.60 -15.96
CA VAL A 231 5.22 -5.54 -15.95
C VAL A 231 6.63 -6.12 -15.81
N VAL A 232 6.83 -7.06 -14.88
CA VAL A 232 8.11 -7.73 -14.67
C VAL A 232 8.38 -8.80 -15.76
N ASN A 233 7.31 -9.27 -16.41
CA ASN A 233 7.35 -10.31 -17.45
C ASN A 233 8.03 -11.60 -16.95
N ASP A 234 7.64 -12.04 -15.75
CA ASP A 234 8.23 -13.18 -15.06
C ASP A 234 7.43 -14.48 -15.19
N GLY A 235 6.25 -14.46 -15.83
CA GLY A 235 5.39 -15.62 -15.95
C GLY A 235 4.30 -15.47 -17.00
N ASN A 236 3.78 -16.60 -17.46
CA ASN A 236 2.58 -16.63 -18.31
C ASN A 236 1.35 -16.62 -17.40
N ILE A 237 0.65 -15.49 -17.38
CA ILE A 237 -0.58 -15.34 -16.61
C ILE A 237 -1.68 -16.21 -17.22
N ARG A 238 -2.28 -17.03 -16.36
CA ARG A 238 -3.42 -17.87 -16.67
C ARG A 238 -4.42 -17.74 -15.53
N LEU A 239 -5.60 -17.21 -15.79
CA LEU A 239 -6.67 -17.30 -14.81
C LEU A 239 -7.09 -18.77 -14.79
N LYS A 240 -7.20 -19.36 -13.61
CA LYS A 240 -7.80 -20.69 -13.46
C LYS A 240 -9.32 -20.61 -13.61
N VAL A 241 -9.81 -19.84 -14.58
CA VAL A 241 -11.24 -19.75 -14.88
C VAL A 241 -11.56 -20.88 -15.85
N GLY A 242 -12.03 -22.00 -15.29
CA GLY A 242 -12.59 -23.10 -16.06
C GLY A 242 -11.58 -24.11 -16.61
N LYS A 243 -11.46 -25.25 -15.89
CA LYS A 243 -11.45 -26.62 -16.48
C LYS A 243 -11.34 -27.70 -15.40
N LYS A 244 -12.28 -27.79 -14.45
CA LYS A 244 -12.57 -29.06 -13.76
C LYS A 244 -14.05 -29.17 -13.36
N LYS A 245 -14.84 -29.85 -14.20
CA LYS A 245 -15.99 -30.74 -13.87
C LYS A 245 -16.97 -30.80 -15.07
N LYS A 246 -16.60 -31.54 -16.12
CA LYS A 246 -17.60 -32.14 -17.04
C LYS A 246 -17.74 -33.66 -16.87
N GLU A 247 -16.82 -34.32 -16.16
CA GLU A 247 -16.86 -35.78 -15.97
C GLU A 247 -17.48 -36.24 -14.63
N LYS A 248 -17.67 -35.36 -13.64
CA LYS A 248 -18.39 -35.69 -12.40
C LYS A 248 -19.88 -35.33 -12.40
N ARG A 249 -20.43 -34.88 -13.54
CA ARG A 249 -21.84 -34.49 -13.65
C ARG A 249 -22.78 -35.70 -13.74
N ASN A 250 -22.33 -36.80 -14.33
CA ASN A 250 -23.18 -37.97 -14.56
C ASN A 250 -23.16 -39.01 -13.42
N GLN A 251 -22.44 -38.77 -12.31
CA GLN A 251 -22.47 -39.66 -11.14
C GLN A 251 -23.00 -38.97 -9.87
N LEU A 252 -23.18 -37.64 -9.90
CA LEU A 252 -23.71 -36.86 -8.77
C LEU A 252 -25.21 -36.55 -8.92
N GLU A 253 -25.77 -36.65 -10.14
CA GLU A 253 -27.21 -36.52 -10.36
C GLU A 253 -27.98 -37.78 -9.90
N ASP A 254 -27.40 -38.98 -10.06
CA ASP A 254 -28.00 -40.22 -9.54
C ASP A 254 -27.91 -40.34 -8.01
N ALA A 255 -26.81 -39.85 -7.41
CA ALA A 255 -26.65 -39.83 -5.95
C ALA A 255 -27.47 -38.71 -5.26
N ARG A 256 -27.98 -37.72 -5.99
CA ARG A 256 -28.81 -36.63 -5.45
C ARG A 256 -30.30 -36.98 -5.38
N MET A 257 -30.78 -37.99 -6.11
CA MET A 257 -32.17 -38.43 -5.98
C MET A 257 -32.41 -39.37 -4.80
N GLU A 258 -31.39 -40.05 -4.25
CA GLU A 258 -31.55 -40.88 -3.03
C GLU A 258 -31.29 -40.12 -1.72
N ALA A 259 -30.64 -38.95 -1.76
CA ALA A 259 -30.42 -38.11 -0.56
C ALA A 259 -31.54 -37.07 -0.31
N ALA A 260 -32.50 -36.95 -1.23
CA ALA A 260 -33.64 -36.03 -1.11
C ALA A 260 -34.81 -36.59 -0.27
N GLU A 261 -34.72 -37.83 0.22
CA GLU A 261 -35.72 -38.46 1.12
C GLU A 261 -35.30 -38.50 2.60
N CYS A 262 -34.16 -37.92 2.98
CA CYS A 262 -33.74 -37.89 4.39
C CYS A 262 -33.27 -36.50 4.82
N TYR A 263 -34.24 -35.59 4.96
CA TYR A 263 -34.10 -34.39 5.79
C TYR A 263 -35.12 -34.52 6.92
N PRO A 264 -34.70 -34.63 8.20
CA PRO A 264 -35.65 -34.68 9.30
C PRO A 264 -36.40 -33.36 9.39
N ARG A 265 -37.71 -33.50 9.56
CA ARG A 265 -38.74 -32.46 9.59
C ARG A 265 -38.73 -31.71 10.94
N GLU A 266 -37.56 -31.25 11.39
CA GLU A 266 -37.35 -30.69 12.74
C GLU A 266 -36.82 -29.25 12.74
N ALA A 267 -36.66 -28.62 11.57
CA ALA A 267 -36.23 -27.21 11.47
C ALA A 267 -37.39 -26.18 11.47
N ALA A 268 -38.63 -26.60 11.75
CA ALA A 268 -39.81 -25.73 11.79
C ALA A 268 -40.45 -25.56 13.19
N GLU A 269 -39.90 -26.17 14.24
CA GLU A 269 -40.38 -26.00 15.63
C GLU A 269 -39.41 -25.19 16.52
N PHE A 270 -38.35 -24.61 15.96
CA PHE A 270 -37.32 -23.89 16.75
C PHE A 270 -37.64 -22.41 17.04
N TYR A 271 -38.83 -21.90 16.67
CA TYR A 271 -39.21 -20.50 16.93
C TYR A 271 -40.43 -20.33 17.85
N SER A 272 -40.82 -21.36 18.61
CA SER A 272 -41.94 -21.25 19.56
C SER A 272 -41.67 -21.70 20.99
N THR A 273 -40.49 -22.26 21.31
CA THR A 273 -40.19 -22.77 22.67
C THR A 273 -39.41 -21.81 23.57
N GLU A 274 -38.76 -20.77 23.04
CA GLU A 274 -38.07 -19.76 23.87
C GLU A 274 -39.00 -18.66 24.42
N ALA A 275 -40.27 -18.62 24.01
CA ALA A 275 -41.24 -17.66 24.54
C ALA A 275 -41.91 -18.11 25.85
N GLU A 276 -42.03 -19.42 26.10
CA GLU A 276 -42.64 -19.96 27.34
C GLU A 276 -41.62 -20.19 28.48
N GLU A 277 -40.35 -20.48 28.19
CA GLU A 277 -39.30 -20.57 29.22
C GLU A 277 -38.97 -19.21 29.85
N VAL A 278 -39.10 -18.12 29.09
CA VAL A 278 -38.89 -16.75 29.60
C VAL A 278 -40.05 -16.30 30.51
N GLN A 279 -41.26 -16.84 30.35
CA GLN A 279 -42.39 -16.57 31.25
C GLN A 279 -42.38 -17.44 32.51
N MET A 280 -41.88 -18.69 32.46
CA MET A 280 -41.71 -19.52 33.66
C MET A 280 -40.54 -19.05 34.55
N ALA A 281 -39.43 -18.63 33.96
CA ALA A 281 -38.27 -18.10 34.72
C ALA A 281 -38.58 -16.76 35.42
N ALA A 282 -39.49 -15.96 34.87
CA ALA A 282 -39.93 -14.70 35.48
C ALA A 282 -40.79 -14.90 36.75
N ALA A 283 -41.42 -16.07 36.91
CA ALA A 283 -42.23 -16.40 38.10
C ALA A 283 -41.40 -16.95 39.28
N GLU A 284 -40.21 -17.51 39.02
CA GLU A 284 -39.33 -18.08 40.06
C GLU A 284 -38.44 -17.02 40.75
N VAL A 285 -38.20 -15.88 40.08
CA VAL A 285 -37.42 -14.74 40.62
C VAL A 285 -38.25 -13.84 41.55
N ALA A 286 -39.58 -13.96 41.55
CA ALA A 286 -40.46 -13.17 42.42
C ALA A 286 -40.56 -13.69 43.88
N GLY A 287 -39.90 -14.81 44.21
CA GLY A 287 -40.10 -15.51 45.49
C GLY A 287 -38.93 -15.54 46.48
N THR A 288 -37.77 -14.95 46.19
CA THR A 288 -36.60 -15.05 47.07
C THR A 288 -36.42 -13.82 47.97
N THR A 289 -36.49 -14.03 49.29
CA THR A 289 -36.28 -13.00 50.31
C THR A 289 -34.82 -12.59 50.46
N ILE A 290 -34.60 -11.29 50.70
CA ILE A 290 -33.28 -10.61 50.82
C ILE A 290 -32.32 -11.25 51.86
N SER A 291 -32.81 -12.12 52.76
CA SER A 291 -32.00 -12.83 53.75
C SER A 291 -31.12 -13.96 53.18
N ASP A 292 -31.44 -14.52 52.01
CA ASP A 292 -30.69 -15.67 51.45
C ASP A 292 -29.47 -15.25 50.62
N LEU A 293 -29.38 -13.98 50.21
CA LEU A 293 -28.24 -13.43 49.46
C LEU A 293 -27.02 -13.10 50.34
N GLN A 294 -27.16 -13.04 51.66
CA GLN A 294 -26.06 -12.63 52.55
C GLN A 294 -25.09 -13.77 52.93
N ASN A 295 -25.37 -15.04 52.59
CA ASN A 295 -24.53 -16.18 52.97
C ASN A 295 -23.63 -16.77 51.86
N MET A 296 -23.67 -16.25 50.63
CA MET A 296 -22.83 -16.77 49.52
C MET A 296 -21.41 -16.17 49.45
N SER A 297 -21.07 -15.19 50.29
CA SER A 297 -19.78 -14.49 50.20
C SER A 297 -18.61 -15.19 50.89
N LYS A 298 -18.84 -16.05 51.89
CA LYS A 298 -17.76 -16.65 52.70
C LYS A 298 -16.96 -17.77 52.02
N PRO A 299 -17.57 -18.75 51.33
CA PRO A 299 -16.81 -19.86 50.72
C PRO A 299 -15.90 -19.38 49.58
N ILE A 300 -16.34 -18.38 48.82
CA ILE A 300 -15.60 -17.83 47.67
C ILE A 300 -14.40 -17.01 48.15
N ILE A 301 -14.56 -16.23 49.23
CA ILE A 301 -13.46 -15.45 49.82
C ILE A 301 -12.39 -16.37 50.44
N ASP A 302 -12.80 -17.48 51.06
CA ASP A 302 -11.85 -18.45 51.64
C ASP A 302 -11.14 -19.29 50.55
N PHE A 303 -11.84 -19.64 49.46
CA PHE A 303 -11.26 -20.26 48.27
C PHE A 303 -10.21 -19.37 47.58
N LEU A 304 -10.45 -18.05 47.52
CA LEU A 304 -9.55 -17.08 46.92
C LEU A 304 -8.33 -16.75 47.80
N LYS A 305 -8.43 -16.89 49.13
CA LYS A 305 -7.28 -16.74 50.05
C LYS A 305 -6.32 -17.92 50.00
N GLN A 306 -6.82 -19.13 49.70
CA GLN A 306 -6.01 -20.36 49.69
C GLN A 306 -5.07 -20.49 48.46
N LYS A 307 -5.30 -19.74 47.37
CA LYS A 307 -4.47 -19.76 46.15
C LYS A 307 -3.43 -18.61 46.04
N ARG A 308 -3.29 -17.76 47.07
CA ARG A 308 -2.44 -16.55 46.97
C ARG A 308 -0.96 -16.74 47.28
N THR A 309 -0.48 -17.97 47.47
CA THR A 309 0.95 -18.23 47.68
C THR A 309 1.40 -19.40 46.82
N THR A 310 2.44 -19.16 46.01
CA THR A 310 3.08 -20.00 44.98
C THR A 310 2.44 -20.02 43.59
N SER A 311 3.26 -19.65 42.59
CA SER A 311 2.99 -19.65 41.13
C SER A 311 2.47 -18.35 40.46
N VAL A 312 2.90 -17.19 40.94
CA VAL A 312 2.95 -15.96 40.09
C VAL A 312 4.38 -15.70 39.61
N ALA A 313 5.39 -15.98 40.43
CA ALA A 313 6.81 -15.79 40.09
C ALA A 313 7.35 -16.81 39.06
N GLN A 314 6.85 -18.06 39.07
CA GLN A 314 7.24 -19.08 38.08
C GLN A 314 6.57 -18.85 36.72
N ASN A 315 5.30 -18.46 36.71
CA ASN A 315 4.57 -18.16 35.48
C ASN A 315 5.04 -16.86 34.83
N THR A 316 5.42 -15.83 35.61
CA THR A 316 6.03 -14.61 35.05
C THR A 316 7.40 -14.89 34.46
N LYS A 317 8.22 -15.75 35.05
CA LYS A 317 9.50 -16.16 34.47
C LYS A 317 9.32 -16.99 33.19
N ALA A 318 8.37 -17.93 33.20
CA ALA A 318 8.05 -18.73 32.01
C ALA A 318 7.49 -17.87 30.87
N ILE A 319 6.64 -16.87 31.17
CA ILE A 319 6.12 -15.92 30.19
C ILE A 319 7.22 -14.98 29.70
N ILE A 320 8.13 -14.52 30.56
CA ILE A 320 9.28 -13.69 30.15
C ILE A 320 10.25 -14.49 29.29
N ASP A 321 10.51 -15.76 29.61
CA ASP A 321 11.37 -16.62 28.81
C ASP A 321 10.68 -17.04 27.51
N LEU A 322 9.35 -17.20 27.48
CA LEU A 322 8.55 -17.38 26.28
C LEU A 322 8.54 -16.11 25.42
N ILE A 323 8.44 -14.92 26.01
CA ILE A 323 8.55 -13.63 25.31
C ILE A 323 9.96 -13.44 24.75
N LYS A 324 11.00 -13.89 25.45
CA LYS A 324 12.39 -13.90 24.94
C LYS A 324 12.60 -14.91 23.83
N GLN A 325 11.95 -16.09 23.90
CA GLN A 325 11.97 -17.08 22.82
C GLN A 325 11.14 -16.63 21.62
N LEU A 326 10.03 -15.91 21.82
CA LEU A 326 9.21 -15.28 20.79
C LEU A 326 9.81 -13.94 20.28
N GLN A 327 10.94 -13.49 20.86
CA GLN A 327 11.79 -12.45 20.22
C GLN A 327 12.66 -13.02 19.09
N LEU A 328 12.56 -14.33 18.79
CA LEU A 328 12.63 -14.84 17.42
C LEU A 328 11.29 -14.47 16.77
N ASP A 329 11.11 -13.28 16.20
CA ASP A 329 11.79 -12.94 14.97
C ASP A 329 11.77 -11.42 14.74
N LYS A 330 12.69 -10.69 15.39
CA LYS A 330 12.94 -9.27 15.04
C LYS A 330 13.50 -9.11 13.61
N ASN A 331 13.77 -10.21 12.91
CA ASN A 331 14.12 -10.24 11.51
C ASN A 331 12.92 -10.55 10.58
N CYS A 332 11.72 -10.85 11.11
CA CYS A 332 10.49 -11.00 10.30
C CYS A 332 9.80 -9.68 9.95
N PHE A 333 10.24 -8.54 10.48
CA PHE A 333 9.82 -7.21 10.03
C PHE A 333 11.03 -6.38 9.60
N PRO A 334 11.68 -6.70 8.47
CA PRO A 334 12.59 -5.75 7.86
C PRO A 334 11.72 -4.69 7.17
N LEU A 335 11.61 -3.48 7.75
CA LEU A 335 11.82 -2.19 7.05
C LEU A 335 11.11 -0.95 7.63
N PHE A 336 10.29 -1.04 8.68
CA PHE A 336 9.65 0.17 9.23
C PHE A 336 10.13 0.55 10.64
N GLN A 337 11.43 0.40 10.91
CA GLN A 337 12.05 1.15 11.99
C GLN A 337 12.15 2.61 11.56
N SER A 338 11.32 3.44 12.19
CA SER A 338 11.43 4.89 12.15
C SER A 338 12.79 5.31 12.71
N HIS A 339 13.68 5.81 11.84
CA HIS A 339 14.53 6.99 12.04
C HIS A 339 15.34 7.27 10.76
N ASN A 340 15.06 8.44 10.16
CA ASN A 340 15.95 9.33 9.41
C ASN A 340 16.66 8.88 8.11
N THR A 341 16.46 9.73 7.08
CA THR A 341 17.10 9.81 5.76
C THR A 341 16.85 8.63 4.84
N ALA A 342 15.86 8.78 3.93
CA ALA A 342 15.80 7.97 2.72
C ALA A 342 17.14 8.14 1.98
N VAL A 343 17.94 7.08 1.94
CA VAL A 343 19.21 7.08 1.20
C VAL A 343 18.84 6.88 -0.26
N GLU A 344 18.86 7.98 -1.00
CA GLU A 344 18.69 7.99 -2.44
C GLU A 344 19.77 7.13 -3.12
N MET A 345 19.38 6.40 -4.17
CA MET A 345 20.34 5.72 -5.01
C MET A 345 21.25 6.78 -5.65
N GLU A 346 22.50 6.86 -5.22
CA GLU A 346 23.46 7.81 -5.75
C GLU A 346 23.77 7.45 -7.20
N ILE A 347 23.14 8.14 -8.16
CA ILE A 347 23.46 8.05 -9.58
C ILE A 347 23.37 9.45 -10.18
N PRO A 348 24.23 9.81 -11.14
CA PRO A 348 24.11 11.10 -11.83
C PRO A 348 22.85 11.16 -12.70
N SER A 349 22.28 12.37 -12.85
CA SER A 349 21.14 12.62 -13.73
C SER A 349 21.43 12.29 -15.20
N VAL A 350 20.38 12.05 -16.00
CA VAL A 350 20.47 11.75 -17.44
C VAL A 350 21.32 12.79 -18.19
N SER A 351 21.06 14.06 -17.96
CA SER A 351 21.80 15.18 -18.55
C SER A 351 23.27 15.17 -18.14
N SER A 352 23.57 14.85 -16.88
CA SER A 352 24.95 14.70 -16.39
C SER A 352 25.66 13.50 -17.02
N LEU A 353 25.00 12.35 -17.09
CA LEU A 353 25.53 11.13 -17.71
C LEU A 353 25.83 11.34 -19.19
N GLN A 354 24.93 12.01 -19.93
CA GLN A 354 25.11 12.28 -21.34
C GLN A 354 26.23 13.30 -21.57
N LYS A 355 26.21 14.45 -20.89
CA LYS A 355 27.16 15.55 -21.12
C LYS A 355 28.57 15.23 -20.61
N ASN A 356 28.69 14.65 -19.41
CA ASN A 356 29.99 14.49 -18.75
C ASN A 356 30.62 13.11 -18.99
N ALA A 357 29.81 12.08 -19.26
CA ALA A 357 30.29 10.70 -19.45
C ALA A 357 30.01 10.10 -20.83
N GLY A 358 29.30 10.83 -21.70
CA GLY A 358 28.97 10.38 -23.05
C GLY A 358 28.09 9.13 -23.06
N VAL A 359 27.26 8.95 -22.03
CA VAL A 359 26.33 7.82 -21.93
C VAL A 359 25.17 8.05 -22.91
N LYS A 360 24.85 7.02 -23.68
CA LYS A 360 23.68 6.96 -24.57
C LYS A 360 22.58 6.16 -23.88
N PHE A 361 21.33 6.46 -24.22
CA PHE A 361 20.18 5.74 -23.69
C PHE A 361 19.47 5.03 -24.85
N ALA A 362 19.08 3.78 -24.62
CA ALA A 362 18.40 2.97 -25.64
C ALA A 362 17.28 2.12 -25.01
N ILE A 363 16.32 1.69 -25.83
CA ILE A 363 15.19 0.89 -25.36
C ILE A 363 15.63 -0.55 -25.05
N ALA A 364 15.33 -1.00 -23.84
CA ALA A 364 15.40 -2.39 -23.42
C ALA A 364 14.20 -3.17 -23.98
N LYS A 365 14.44 -3.97 -25.04
CA LYS A 365 13.39 -4.78 -25.69
C LYS A 365 12.80 -5.89 -24.82
N GLU A 366 13.46 -6.22 -23.71
CA GLU A 366 13.07 -7.25 -22.74
C GLU A 366 12.37 -6.65 -21.51
N GLY A 367 11.96 -5.37 -21.56
CA GLY A 367 11.36 -4.68 -20.43
C GLY A 367 12.37 -4.49 -19.29
N ILE A 368 11.91 -4.61 -18.05
CA ILE A 368 12.73 -4.41 -16.83
C ILE A 368 13.97 -5.32 -16.83
N ARG A 369 13.82 -6.57 -17.27
CA ARG A 369 14.91 -7.55 -17.29
C ARG A 369 16.01 -7.24 -18.32
N GLY A 370 15.71 -6.36 -19.27
CA GLY A 370 16.66 -5.86 -20.25
C GLY A 370 17.50 -4.67 -19.78
N ILE A 371 17.31 -4.18 -18.54
CA ILE A 371 18.08 -3.07 -17.98
C ILE A 371 19.54 -3.49 -17.80
N LYS A 372 20.42 -2.93 -18.63
CA LYS A 372 21.86 -3.22 -18.60
C LYS A 372 22.64 -2.00 -19.04
N PHE A 373 23.82 -1.80 -18.44
CA PHE A 373 24.79 -0.82 -18.88
C PHE A 373 25.92 -1.53 -19.63
N TYR A 374 26.12 -1.14 -20.89
CA TYR A 374 27.18 -1.66 -21.75
C TYR A 374 28.36 -0.67 -21.76
N GLU A 375 29.45 -0.98 -21.07
CA GLU A 375 30.61 -0.10 -20.95
C GLU A 375 31.26 0.19 -22.31
N GLU A 376 31.33 -0.82 -23.19
CA GLU A 376 31.96 -0.73 -24.52
C GLU A 376 31.27 0.32 -25.41
N THR A 377 29.93 0.28 -25.47
CA THR A 377 29.12 1.20 -26.28
C THR A 377 28.68 2.43 -25.51
N ARG A 378 28.93 2.46 -24.19
CA ARG A 378 28.47 3.48 -23.23
C ARG A 378 26.96 3.65 -23.26
N THR A 379 26.22 2.55 -23.41
CA THR A 379 24.76 2.57 -23.57
C THR A 379 24.09 2.02 -22.33
N LEU A 380 23.18 2.79 -21.75
CA LEU A 380 22.25 2.34 -20.71
C LEU A 380 20.92 1.98 -21.36
N ASN A 381 20.55 0.70 -21.29
CA ASN A 381 19.27 0.22 -21.77
C ASN A 381 18.20 0.41 -20.70
N LEU A 382 17.08 1.04 -21.05
CA LEU A 382 15.94 1.29 -20.17
C LEU A 382 14.63 0.84 -20.83
N PRO A 383 13.65 0.32 -20.06
CA PRO A 383 12.32 -0.02 -20.56
C PRO A 383 11.60 1.22 -21.11
N GLU A 384 10.75 1.01 -22.12
CA GLU A 384 9.80 2.02 -22.56
C GLU A 384 8.68 2.17 -21.51
N ILE A 385 8.54 3.38 -20.97
CA ILE A 385 7.50 3.76 -20.03
C ILE A 385 6.54 4.76 -20.69
N THR A 386 5.25 4.45 -20.65
CA THR A 386 4.16 5.32 -21.09
C THR A 386 3.53 5.99 -19.87
N LEU A 387 3.63 7.31 -19.81
CA LEU A 387 3.09 8.12 -18.73
C LEU A 387 1.74 8.75 -19.14
N LYS A 388 0.76 8.53 -18.24
CA LYS A 388 -0.62 9.01 -18.23
C LYS A 388 -0.89 9.70 -16.89
N ASP A 389 -2.00 10.41 -16.77
CA ASP A 389 -2.37 11.14 -15.54
C ASP A 389 -2.47 10.22 -14.29
N ASN A 390 -2.83 8.94 -14.48
CA ASN A 390 -2.93 7.94 -13.41
C ASN A 390 -1.64 7.13 -13.18
N SER A 391 -0.59 7.32 -13.98
CA SER A 391 0.61 6.46 -13.94
C SER A 391 1.32 6.51 -12.60
N GLU A 392 1.41 7.68 -11.95
CA GLU A 392 2.05 7.78 -10.64
C GLU A 392 1.38 6.89 -9.59
N VAL A 393 0.04 6.88 -9.58
CA VAL A 393 -0.74 6.08 -8.63
C VAL A 393 -0.51 4.59 -8.87
N ILE A 394 -0.55 4.16 -10.14
CA ILE A 394 -0.30 2.76 -10.50
C ILE A 394 1.12 2.34 -10.11
N LEU A 395 2.13 3.16 -10.42
CA LEU A 395 3.53 2.89 -10.07
C LEU A 395 3.72 2.76 -8.55
N ARG A 396 3.18 3.69 -7.76
CA ARG A 396 3.26 3.65 -6.29
C ARG A 396 2.62 2.39 -5.71
N ASN A 397 1.48 1.96 -6.25
CA ASN A 397 0.79 0.75 -5.78
C ASN A 397 1.51 -0.53 -6.20
N LEU A 398 2.10 -0.57 -7.40
CA LEU A 398 2.91 -1.70 -7.83
C LEU A 398 4.19 -1.86 -6.98
N VAL A 399 4.85 -0.75 -6.65
CA VAL A 399 6.03 -0.80 -5.76
C VAL A 399 5.63 -1.15 -4.32
N ALA A 400 4.49 -0.65 -3.82
CA ALA A 400 3.96 -1.06 -2.53
C ALA A 400 3.60 -2.55 -2.50
N TYR A 401 3.02 -3.08 -3.58
CA TYR A 401 2.75 -4.50 -3.74
C TYR A 401 4.06 -5.32 -3.63
N GLU A 402 5.09 -4.92 -4.38
CA GLU A 402 6.39 -5.59 -4.37
C GLU A 402 7.06 -5.55 -2.98
N ALA A 403 6.90 -4.45 -2.25
CA ALA A 403 7.50 -4.26 -0.93
C ALA A 403 6.76 -5.01 0.19
N LEU A 404 5.44 -5.15 0.10
CA LEU A 404 4.59 -5.65 1.19
C LEU A 404 4.12 -7.10 0.99
N VAL A 405 3.98 -7.55 -0.26
CA VAL A 405 3.35 -8.84 -0.58
C VAL A 405 4.38 -9.89 -0.98
N LEU A 406 5.46 -9.51 -1.65
CA LEU A 406 6.46 -10.51 -2.06
C LEU A 406 7.23 -11.08 -0.86
N PRO A 407 7.56 -12.38 -0.89
CA PRO A 407 8.32 -13.02 0.18
C PRO A 407 9.66 -12.33 0.45
N ALA A 408 10.08 -12.34 1.72
CA ALA A 408 11.39 -11.86 2.12
C ALA A 408 12.52 -12.52 1.30
N GLY A 409 13.39 -11.72 0.70
CA GLY A 409 14.49 -12.20 -0.15
C GLY A 409 14.15 -12.33 -1.64
N SER A 410 12.90 -12.07 -2.05
CA SER A 410 12.55 -11.95 -3.46
C SER A 410 13.21 -10.73 -4.09
N LYS A 411 13.64 -10.85 -5.35
CA LYS A 411 14.25 -9.74 -6.09
C LYS A 411 13.16 -8.71 -6.41
N ARG A 412 13.40 -7.45 -6.01
CA ARG A 412 12.48 -6.33 -6.20
C ARG A 412 12.78 -5.62 -7.51
N GLU A 413 12.53 -6.30 -8.63
CA GLU A 413 12.91 -5.84 -9.96
C GLU A 413 12.25 -4.50 -10.33
N LEU A 414 10.99 -4.29 -9.92
CA LEU A 414 10.27 -3.07 -10.22
C LEU A 414 10.75 -1.90 -9.36
N ALA A 415 10.89 -2.09 -8.05
CA ALA A 415 11.38 -1.07 -7.12
C ALA A 415 12.79 -0.64 -7.51
N GLU A 416 13.68 -1.58 -7.87
CA GLU A 416 15.02 -1.26 -8.38
C GLU A 416 14.97 -0.39 -9.64
N TYR A 417 14.05 -0.70 -10.57
CA TYR A 417 13.85 0.13 -11.76
C TYR A 417 13.29 1.51 -11.42
N ILE A 418 12.33 1.61 -10.50
CA ILE A 418 11.74 2.89 -10.10
C ILE A 418 12.77 3.73 -9.36
N ASP A 419 13.54 3.17 -8.43
CA ASP A 419 14.66 3.85 -7.78
C ASP A 419 15.69 4.33 -8.81
N LEU A 420 15.99 3.52 -9.84
CA LEU A 420 16.84 3.91 -10.96
C LEU A 420 16.29 5.15 -11.69
N MET A 421 15.01 5.13 -12.05
CA MET A 421 14.36 6.25 -12.74
C MET A 421 14.33 7.51 -11.87
N CYS A 422 14.06 7.37 -10.57
CA CYS A 422 14.06 8.48 -9.62
C CYS A 422 15.47 9.05 -9.36
N GLY A 423 16.52 8.25 -9.55
CA GLY A 423 17.90 8.72 -9.42
C GLY A 423 18.42 9.43 -10.69
N ILE A 424 18.00 8.99 -11.87
CA ILE A 424 18.49 9.57 -13.14
C ILE A 424 17.65 10.76 -13.63
N ILE A 425 16.39 10.92 -13.18
CA ILE A 425 15.52 12.05 -13.55
C ILE A 425 15.51 13.06 -12.40
N ASP A 426 16.14 14.22 -12.61
CA ASP A 426 16.18 15.32 -11.63
C ASP A 426 15.46 16.57 -12.15
N THR A 427 15.52 16.80 -13.47
CA THR A 427 15.03 18.01 -14.13
C THR A 427 14.16 17.70 -15.36
N ALA A 428 13.38 18.69 -15.81
CA ALA A 428 12.61 18.61 -17.05
C ALA A 428 13.48 18.32 -18.29
N GLU A 429 14.75 18.73 -18.29
CA GLU A 429 15.71 18.41 -19.35
C GLU A 429 16.02 16.91 -19.40
N ASP A 430 16.10 16.23 -18.25
CA ASP A 430 16.32 14.78 -18.19
C ASP A 430 15.14 14.03 -18.82
N VAL A 431 13.90 14.46 -18.52
CA VAL A 431 12.68 13.93 -19.12
C VAL A 431 12.70 14.13 -20.64
N LYS A 432 13.09 15.32 -21.11
CA LYS A 432 13.18 15.62 -22.54
C LYS A 432 14.18 14.72 -23.25
N ILE A 433 15.37 14.50 -22.69
CA ILE A 433 16.38 13.60 -23.28
C ILE A 433 15.82 12.17 -23.39
N LEU A 434 15.17 11.66 -22.33
CA LEU A 434 14.57 10.32 -22.36
C LEU A 434 13.39 10.22 -23.33
N GLN A 435 12.62 11.30 -23.50
CA GLN A 435 11.54 11.38 -24.48
C GLN A 435 12.08 11.33 -25.92
N GLU A 436 13.16 12.06 -26.21
CA GLU A 436 13.82 12.03 -27.53
C GLU A 436 14.34 10.63 -27.88
N GLN A 437 14.78 9.86 -26.88
CA GLN A 437 15.19 8.46 -27.05
C GLN A 437 14.01 7.46 -27.02
N LYS A 438 12.76 7.95 -26.96
CA LYS A 438 11.52 7.16 -26.88
C LYS A 438 11.47 6.20 -25.68
N ILE A 439 12.22 6.50 -24.63
CA ILE A 439 12.18 5.77 -23.35
C ILE A 439 10.95 6.23 -22.56
N ILE A 440 10.67 7.54 -22.56
CA ILE A 440 9.43 8.10 -22.02
C ILE A 440 8.49 8.43 -23.18
N VAL A 441 7.29 7.86 -23.15
CA VAL A 441 6.17 8.17 -24.04
C VAL A 441 5.10 8.88 -23.23
N ILE A 442 4.67 10.06 -23.65
CA ILE A 442 3.64 10.85 -22.96
C ILE A 442 2.34 10.72 -23.76
N LYS A 443 1.26 10.20 -23.15
CA LYS A 443 -0.05 10.04 -23.81
C LYS A 443 -1.06 11.16 -23.48
N ASP A 444 -0.92 11.79 -22.32
CA ASP A 444 -1.80 12.88 -21.85
C ASP A 444 -1.05 14.23 -21.88
N ASN A 445 -1.70 15.33 -21.50
CA ASN A 445 -1.09 16.68 -21.49
C ASN A 445 -0.17 16.90 -20.26
N LEU A 446 0.67 15.91 -19.93
CA LEU A 446 1.64 16.01 -18.86
C LEU A 446 2.83 16.86 -19.28
N SER A 447 3.14 17.89 -18.49
CA SER A 447 4.36 18.68 -18.67
C SER A 447 5.60 17.90 -18.21
N HIS A 448 6.77 18.28 -18.73
CA HIS A 448 8.04 17.69 -18.28
C HIS A 448 8.29 17.94 -16.78
N ASP A 449 7.84 19.08 -16.23
CA ASP A 449 7.92 19.37 -14.80
C ASP A 449 7.01 18.44 -13.98
N GLN A 450 5.79 18.17 -14.45
CA GLN A 450 4.90 17.21 -13.79
C GLN A 450 5.52 15.82 -13.75
N ILE A 451 6.13 15.36 -14.85
CA ILE A 451 6.82 14.06 -14.90
C ILE A 451 8.02 14.02 -13.96
N THR A 452 8.80 15.10 -13.91
CA THR A 452 9.91 15.23 -12.97
C THR A 452 9.43 15.10 -11.52
N ASN A 453 8.31 15.77 -11.19
CA ASN A 453 7.70 15.69 -9.86
C ASN A 453 7.14 14.29 -9.53
N ILE A 454 6.68 13.52 -10.53
CA ILE A 454 6.25 12.13 -10.33
C ILE A 454 7.42 11.31 -9.79
N PHE A 455 8.57 11.32 -10.47
CA PHE A 455 9.73 10.52 -10.05
C PHE A 455 10.42 11.07 -8.80
N ASN A 456 10.53 12.39 -8.66
CA ASN A 456 11.08 12.98 -7.43
C ASN A 456 10.19 12.78 -6.20
N GLY A 457 8.88 12.57 -6.41
CA GLY A 457 7.92 12.34 -5.34
C GLY A 457 7.72 10.88 -4.94
N ILE A 458 8.11 9.90 -5.77
CA ILE A 458 7.95 8.49 -5.43
C ILE A 458 8.96 8.12 -4.33
N THR A 459 8.46 7.54 -3.24
CA THR A 459 9.29 7.08 -2.12
C THR A 459 10.33 6.08 -2.64
N LYS A 460 11.60 6.32 -2.32
CA LYS A 460 12.72 5.48 -2.78
C LYS A 460 12.83 4.25 -1.86
N PHE A 461 12.63 3.06 -2.41
CA PHE A 461 12.60 1.81 -1.65
C PHE A 461 14.01 1.21 -1.57
N ILE A 462 14.88 1.94 -0.86
CA ILE A 462 16.30 1.67 -0.58
C ILE A 462 16.78 0.28 -1.03
N ASN A 463 17.47 0.23 -2.17
CA ASN A 463 18.45 -0.81 -2.47
C ASN A 463 19.86 -0.21 -2.45
N LYS A 464 20.58 -0.36 -1.32
CA LYS A 464 21.97 0.14 -1.14
C LYS A 464 22.98 -0.52 -2.09
N GLN A 465 22.62 -1.57 -2.83
CA GLN A 465 23.56 -2.40 -3.59
C GLN A 465 23.09 -2.67 -5.02
N SER A 466 22.54 -1.66 -5.70
CA SER A 466 22.32 -1.77 -7.15
C SER A 466 23.66 -1.93 -7.89
N GLU A 467 23.96 -3.16 -8.32
CA GLU A 467 25.17 -3.48 -9.11
C GLU A 467 25.24 -2.62 -10.38
N LEU A 468 24.08 -2.36 -10.99
CA LEU A 468 23.95 -1.50 -12.15
C LEU A 468 24.40 -0.06 -11.85
N ALA A 469 23.88 0.54 -10.77
CA ALA A 469 24.26 1.90 -10.37
C ALA A 469 25.78 1.97 -10.10
N GLY A 470 26.35 0.95 -9.45
CA GLY A 470 27.79 0.84 -9.24
C GLY A 470 28.59 0.86 -10.55
N LYS A 471 28.17 0.13 -11.58
CA LYS A 471 28.82 0.12 -12.91
C LYS A 471 28.72 1.48 -13.61
N VAL A 472 27.54 2.10 -13.59
CA VAL A 472 27.33 3.43 -14.19
C VAL A 472 28.19 4.49 -13.48
N ASN A 473 28.20 4.48 -12.15
CA ASN A 473 28.99 5.42 -11.35
C ASN A 473 30.48 5.24 -11.57
N LYS A 474 30.97 4.00 -11.60
CA LYS A 474 32.38 3.72 -11.90
C LYS A 474 32.81 4.31 -13.25
N HIS A 475 31.97 4.17 -14.27
CA HIS A 475 32.23 4.77 -15.59
C HIS A 475 32.18 6.30 -15.54
N TYR A 476 31.18 6.88 -14.89
CA TYR A 476 31.04 8.33 -14.73
C TYR A 476 32.24 8.94 -14.00
N ASP A 477 32.61 8.35 -12.86
CA ASP A 477 33.69 8.79 -11.99
C ASP A 477 35.08 8.65 -12.62
N SER A 478 35.23 7.78 -13.60
CA SER A 478 36.47 7.62 -14.36
C SER A 478 36.80 8.86 -15.21
N LYS A 479 35.80 9.68 -15.56
CA LYS A 479 35.94 10.80 -16.51
C LYS A 479 36.73 11.96 -15.92
N LEU A 480 37.64 12.51 -16.72
CA LEU A 480 38.49 13.63 -16.32
C LEU A 480 37.69 14.87 -15.94
N ILE A 481 36.62 15.19 -16.68
CA ILE A 481 35.74 16.32 -16.39
C ILE A 481 35.10 16.17 -14.99
N VAL A 482 34.65 14.95 -14.66
CA VAL A 482 34.05 14.65 -13.35
C VAL A 482 35.10 14.71 -12.23
N LYS A 483 36.30 14.18 -12.46
CA LYS A 483 37.41 14.27 -11.49
C LYS A 483 37.83 15.71 -11.22
N ALA A 484 37.97 16.52 -12.27
CA ALA A 484 38.28 17.95 -12.16
C ALA A 484 37.16 18.70 -11.43
N GLY A 485 35.90 18.44 -11.77
CA GLY A 485 34.74 19.02 -11.09
C GLY A 485 34.70 18.67 -9.60
N ARG A 486 34.96 17.42 -9.22
CA ARG A 486 35.06 17.00 -7.80
C ARG A 486 36.20 17.72 -7.08
N PHE A 487 37.35 17.87 -7.72
CA PHE A 487 38.47 18.62 -7.14
C PHE A 487 38.11 20.09 -6.89
N VAL A 488 37.47 20.74 -7.88
CA VAL A 488 37.00 22.13 -7.72
C VAL A 488 35.97 22.24 -6.61
N LYS A 489 34.98 21.34 -6.56
CA LYS A 489 33.98 21.30 -5.48
C LYS A 489 34.65 21.12 -4.12
N GLN A 490 35.62 20.22 -4.00
CA GLN A 490 36.36 20.01 -2.76
C GLN A 490 37.14 21.25 -2.33
N CYS A 491 37.76 21.98 -3.26
CA CYS A 491 38.41 23.27 -2.98
C CYS A 491 37.40 24.34 -2.54
N LEU A 492 36.23 24.41 -3.18
CA LEU A 492 35.16 25.34 -2.82
C LEU A 492 34.55 25.01 -1.46
N ASP A 493 34.27 23.75 -1.17
CA ASP A 493 33.72 23.31 0.11
C ASP A 493 34.73 23.54 1.24
N SER A 494 36.03 23.31 0.99
CA SER A 494 37.10 23.62 1.94
C SER A 494 37.18 25.12 2.22
N SER A 495 37.05 25.95 1.18
CA SER A 495 37.02 27.41 1.30
C SER A 495 35.77 27.89 2.04
N TRP A 496 34.60 27.33 1.73
CA TRP A 496 33.34 27.66 2.39
C TRP A 496 33.33 27.26 3.87
N ASN A 497 33.85 26.08 4.20
CA ASN A 497 33.98 25.63 5.59
C ASN A 497 34.96 26.52 6.38
N PHE A 498 36.03 26.99 5.74
CA PHE A 498 36.95 27.96 6.34
C PHE A 498 36.26 29.32 6.61
N VAL A 499 35.47 29.82 5.66
CA VAL A 499 34.67 31.06 5.82
C VAL A 499 33.63 30.90 6.93
N LYS A 500 32.91 29.77 6.97
CA LYS A 500 31.91 29.45 8.01
C LYS A 500 32.54 29.37 9.40
N GLY A 501 33.73 28.78 9.51
CA GLY A 501 34.49 28.70 10.76
C GLY A 501 35.00 30.06 11.23
N SER A 502 35.38 30.93 10.29
CA SER A 502 35.95 32.25 10.58
C SER A 502 34.91 33.37 10.76
N TRP A 503 33.65 33.14 10.39
CA TRP A 503 32.58 34.14 10.46
C TRP A 503 32.38 34.72 11.86
N LYS A 504 32.46 33.89 12.92
CA LYS A 504 32.34 34.34 14.31
C LYS A 504 33.48 35.27 14.74
N VAL A 505 34.69 35.03 14.22
CA VAL A 505 35.88 35.84 14.51
C VAL A 505 35.77 37.19 13.78
N LEU A 506 35.34 37.19 12.52
CA LEU A 506 35.07 38.41 11.74
C LEU A 506 33.99 39.29 12.40
N CYS A 507 32.88 38.69 12.86
CA CYS A 507 31.85 39.42 13.61
C CYS A 507 32.39 40.02 14.92
N PHE A 508 33.28 39.32 15.62
CA PHE A 508 33.89 39.81 16.85
C PHE A 508 34.76 41.06 16.60
N PHE A 509 35.62 41.03 15.57
CA PHE A 509 36.45 42.19 15.22
C PHE A 509 35.63 43.38 14.70
N TYR A 510 34.59 43.13 13.90
CA TYR A 510 33.66 44.17 13.46
C TYR A 510 32.96 44.84 14.66
N SER A 511 32.55 44.05 15.66
CA SER A 511 31.94 44.56 16.90
C SER A 511 32.92 45.44 17.69
N LEU A 512 34.19 45.01 17.80
CA LEU A 512 35.25 45.79 18.44
C LEU A 512 35.50 47.13 17.75
N ILE A 513 35.51 47.14 16.42
CA ILE A 513 35.66 48.36 15.62
C ILE A 513 34.47 49.30 15.85
N LEU A 514 33.24 48.79 15.82
CA LEU A 514 32.05 49.59 16.12
C LEU A 514 32.09 50.19 17.52
N ILE A 515 32.45 49.39 18.53
CA ILE A 515 32.57 49.87 19.92
C ILE A 515 33.64 50.96 20.02
N SER A 516 34.81 50.76 19.40
CA SER A 516 35.88 51.76 19.43
C SER A 516 35.49 53.06 18.70
N VAL A 517 34.75 52.97 17.58
CA VAL A 517 34.16 54.15 16.92
C VAL A 517 33.16 54.86 17.82
N LEU A 518 32.29 54.13 18.53
CA LEU A 518 31.32 54.71 19.46
C LEU A 518 32.00 55.37 20.66
N ILE A 519 33.06 54.76 21.21
CA ILE A 519 33.87 55.36 22.28
C ILE A 519 34.54 56.64 21.78
N LEU A 520 35.11 56.62 20.57
CA LEU A 520 35.73 57.80 19.96
C LEU A 520 34.70 58.91 19.74
N GLN A 521 33.49 58.57 19.31
CA GLN A 521 32.39 59.51 19.11
C GLN A 521 31.92 60.12 20.45
N ALA A 522 31.80 59.31 21.51
CA ALA A 522 31.46 59.78 22.86
C ALA A 522 32.56 60.68 23.44
N PHE A 523 33.84 60.31 23.26
CA PHE A 523 34.97 61.12 23.66
C PHE A 523 35.00 62.47 22.92
N CYS A 524 34.81 62.46 21.59
CA CYS A 524 34.74 63.66 20.77
C CYS A 524 33.60 64.60 21.18
N ASN A 525 32.45 64.05 21.61
CA ASN A 525 31.30 64.81 22.10
C ASN A 525 31.58 65.49 23.46
N ILE A 526 32.30 64.82 24.37
CA ILE A 526 32.58 65.34 25.72
C ILE A 526 33.70 66.38 25.69
N TYR A 527 34.79 66.11 24.97
CA TYR A 527 36.01 66.93 25.01
C TYR A 527 36.12 67.94 23.86
N GLY A 528 35.08 68.05 23.01
CA GLY A 528 35.01 69.06 21.96
C GLY A 528 36.09 68.89 20.90
N CYS A 529 36.17 67.71 20.28
CA CYS A 529 37.07 67.51 19.15
C CYS A 529 36.56 68.27 17.91
N SER A 530 37.44 68.99 17.22
CA SER A 530 37.13 69.80 16.03
C SER A 530 36.53 69.02 14.85
N TRP A 531 36.57 67.68 14.90
CA TRP A 531 35.94 66.78 13.93
C TRP A 531 34.41 66.66 14.10
N GLY A 532 33.89 66.80 15.33
CA GLY A 532 32.45 66.69 15.62
C GLY A 532 31.62 67.85 15.10
N GLN A 533 32.23 69.02 14.86
CA GLN A 533 31.54 70.16 14.27
C GLN A 533 31.31 70.05 12.75
N ARG A 534 32.00 69.14 12.03
CA ARG A 534 31.78 68.94 10.59
C ARG A 534 30.62 67.99 10.27
N GLN A 535 30.27 67.04 11.14
CA GLN A 535 29.13 66.13 10.89
C GLN A 535 27.77 66.83 11.05
N ASN A 536 27.65 67.79 11.98
CA ASN A 536 26.44 68.62 12.10
C ASN A 536 26.21 69.54 10.89
N PHE A 537 27.25 69.78 10.07
CA PHE A 537 27.11 70.54 8.82
C PHE A 537 26.65 69.66 7.65
N ILE A 538 27.04 68.38 7.61
CA ILE A 538 26.62 67.45 6.55
C ILE A 538 25.19 66.95 6.78
N LEU A 539 24.78 66.70 8.04
CA LEU A 539 23.40 66.31 8.36
C LEU A 539 22.37 67.43 8.18
N ARG A 540 22.78 68.71 8.28
CA ARG A 540 21.91 69.87 7.98
C ARG A 540 21.81 70.24 6.50
N MET A 541 22.58 69.60 5.61
CA MET A 541 22.42 69.74 4.16
C MET A 541 21.65 68.56 3.53
N ALA A 542 21.25 67.57 4.33
CA ALA A 542 20.47 66.41 3.89
C ALA A 542 19.01 66.43 4.35
N GLU A 543 18.60 67.48 5.07
CA GLU A 543 17.20 67.96 5.17
C GLU A 543 17.04 69.13 4.20
#